data_AF-A0A811MES3-F1
#
_entry.id   AF-A0A811MES3-F1
#
_cell.length_a   1.000
_cell.length_b   1.000
_cell.length_c   1.000
_cell.angle_alpha   90.00
_cell.angle_beta   90.00
_cell.angle_gamma   90.00
#
_symmetry.space_group_name_H-M   'P 1'
#
loop_
_entity.id
_entity.type
_entity.pdbx_description
1 polymer ?
#
loop_
_entity_poly.entity_id
_entity_poly.type
_entity_poly.pdbx_seq_one_letter_code
_entity_poly.pdbx_strand_id
1 'polypeptide(L)'
;MTPRVRKRVVCNLQIARVHLMELPRAAWAAAAARAGQPPRLNLFFTHRITKPAVVVNHAWGISSGVPSPRPDGHEPTPTRAEAAMTTTMMRLRQHLGLASSPAAIYTSAIAGLGNNTAHHRRRTTRPRIMSSSASDSASPAAPFEKPRAVVKKVLAESQPEGQGATVRRSIGRHELRSLDPFLLLDKFSVSKPAGFPDHPHRGFETVTYMLEGAFTHQDFAGHKGTIKTGDVQWMTAGRGIVHSEMPAGDGVQKGLQLWINLSSKDKVIEPRYQELESKDISRAEVDGVEARVIAGEALGAASPVYTRTPTMYVDFTMRPGSRLHQPVPEGWNAFVYVVEGEGVFGREKAAPTTAHHCLVLGPGDGLSVWNRSDRSLRFVLVAGKPLGEPVVQHGPFVMNSRAEIQQAMEDYYYGKNGFERASQWSSSA
;
A
#
# COMPACT_ATOMS: atom_id res chain seq x y z
N MET A 1 26.12 20.03 -41.21
CA MET A 1 26.67 20.12 -39.84
C MET A 1 25.86 21.14 -39.07
N THR A 2 25.09 20.70 -38.07
CA THR A 2 24.33 21.55 -37.15
C THR A 2 24.53 20.97 -35.74
N PRO A 3 24.90 21.76 -34.73
CA PRO A 3 25.22 21.20 -33.42
C PRO A 3 23.94 20.96 -32.62
N ARG A 4 23.79 19.75 -32.08
CA ARG A 4 22.75 19.40 -31.11
C ARG A 4 23.05 20.07 -29.77
N VAL A 5 22.18 20.99 -29.36
CA VAL A 5 22.16 21.55 -28.00
C VAL A 5 21.58 20.48 -27.05
N ARG A 6 22.40 19.97 -26.12
CA ARG A 6 21.93 19.11 -25.03
C ARG A 6 21.17 19.98 -24.01
N LYS A 7 19.85 19.84 -23.93
CA LYS A 7 19.06 20.38 -22.81
C LYS A 7 19.29 19.49 -21.59
N ARG A 8 19.89 20.04 -20.53
CA ARG A 8 19.83 19.46 -19.19
C ARG A 8 18.42 19.66 -18.66
N VAL A 9 17.69 18.57 -18.44
CA VAL A 9 16.45 18.59 -17.67
C VAL A 9 16.86 18.58 -16.19
N VAL A 10 16.58 19.68 -15.50
CA VAL A 10 16.70 19.76 -14.04
C VAL A 10 15.43 19.16 -13.46
N CYS A 11 15.53 18.01 -12.83
CA CYS A 11 14.45 17.41 -12.06
C CYS A 11 14.27 18.27 -10.80
N ASN A 12 13.15 18.99 -10.69
CA ASN A 12 12.77 19.67 -9.45
C ASN A 12 12.28 18.61 -8.46
N LEU A 13 13.17 18.11 -7.60
CA LEU A 13 12.75 17.58 -6.31
C LEU A 13 12.08 18.74 -5.56
N GLN A 14 10.77 18.68 -5.37
CA GLN A 14 10.08 19.56 -4.45
C GLN A 14 10.53 19.16 -3.04
N ILE A 15 11.62 19.78 -2.58
CA ILE A 15 12.09 19.69 -1.21
C ILE A 15 10.93 20.19 -0.33
N ALA A 16 10.34 19.28 0.43
CA ALA A 16 9.41 19.62 1.50
C ALA A 16 10.09 20.66 2.39
N ARG A 17 9.49 21.86 2.44
CA ARG A 17 9.93 22.94 3.34
C ARG A 17 9.91 22.40 4.76
N VAL A 18 11.09 22.20 5.34
CA VAL A 18 11.25 21.87 6.76
C VAL A 18 10.67 23.05 7.55
N HIS A 19 9.49 22.86 8.15
CA HIS A 19 9.13 23.66 9.32
C HIS A 19 10.04 23.19 10.44
N LEU A 20 11.08 23.96 10.75
CA LEU A 20 11.67 23.92 12.08
C LEU A 20 10.53 24.31 13.04
N MET A 21 10.00 23.33 13.77
CA MET A 21 9.27 23.63 14.99
C MET A 21 10.24 24.34 15.93
N GLU A 22 9.99 25.63 16.17
CA GLU A 22 10.55 26.33 17.30
C GLU A 22 10.15 25.57 18.57
N LEU A 23 11.13 24.98 19.24
CA LEU A 23 10.96 24.46 20.59
C LEU A 23 10.58 25.63 21.51
N PRO A 24 9.58 25.48 22.41
CA PRO A 24 9.21 26.53 23.34
C PRO A 24 10.41 26.93 24.21
N ARG A 25 10.63 28.24 24.37
CA ARG A 25 11.67 28.89 25.19
C ARG A 25 11.69 28.53 26.68
N ALA A 26 10.95 27.51 27.13
CA ALA A 26 10.93 27.03 28.51
C ALA A 26 12.03 25.99 28.82
N ALA A 27 12.71 25.42 27.82
CA ALA A 27 13.71 24.36 28.03
C ALA A 27 15.15 24.86 28.32
N TRP A 28 15.43 26.17 28.21
CA TRP A 28 16.76 26.75 28.46
C TRP A 28 16.93 27.40 29.84
N ALA A 29 15.84 27.57 30.61
CA ALA A 29 15.90 28.15 31.95
C ALA A 29 16.30 27.15 33.06
N ALA A 30 16.27 25.84 32.79
CA ALA A 30 16.59 24.81 33.78
C ALA A 30 18.06 24.34 33.76
N ALA A 31 18.83 24.71 32.73
CA ALA A 31 20.25 24.32 32.60
C ALA A 31 21.23 25.39 33.11
N ALA A 32 20.79 26.64 33.28
CA ALA A 32 21.62 27.76 33.73
C ALA A 32 21.56 28.03 35.25
N ALA A 33 20.79 27.26 36.03
CA ALA A 33 20.66 27.41 37.48
C ALA A 33 21.58 26.48 38.30
N ARG A 34 22.55 25.81 37.67
CA ARG A 34 23.54 24.93 38.33
C ARG A 34 25.00 25.42 38.31
N ALA A 35 25.25 26.66 37.93
CA ALA A 35 26.55 27.30 38.09
C ALA A 35 26.33 28.68 38.72
N GLY A 36 26.81 28.87 39.95
CA GLY A 36 26.51 30.05 40.76
C GLY A 36 27.12 31.35 40.22
N GLN A 37 26.41 32.45 40.54
CA GLN A 37 26.77 33.89 40.51
C GLN A 37 26.42 34.74 39.27
N PRO A 38 26.12 36.05 39.47
CA PRO A 38 24.90 36.72 38.95
C PRO A 38 25.16 37.74 37.80
N PRO A 39 24.10 38.34 37.19
CA PRO A 39 24.20 39.02 35.89
C PRO A 39 24.54 40.51 36.00
N ARG A 40 25.11 41.08 34.92
CA ARG A 40 25.09 42.53 34.68
C ARG A 40 24.59 42.86 33.27
N LEU A 41 23.63 43.78 33.26
CA LEU A 41 22.96 44.43 32.14
C LEU A 41 23.93 45.04 31.11
N ASN A 42 23.53 45.04 29.84
CA ASN A 42 23.20 46.28 29.11
C ASN A 42 22.54 45.96 27.76
N LEU A 43 21.33 46.49 27.58
CA LEU A 43 20.56 46.49 26.34
C LEU A 43 20.21 47.95 26.05
N PHE A 44 20.64 48.46 24.90
CA PHE A 44 20.10 49.66 24.28
C PHE A 44 19.83 49.35 22.79
N PHE A 45 18.57 49.62 22.41
CA PHE A 45 17.99 50.14 21.14
C PHE A 45 18.90 50.21 19.89
N THR A 46 18.46 50.08 18.63
CA THR A 46 17.16 50.23 17.95
C THR A 46 17.31 49.72 16.50
N HIS A 47 16.18 49.33 15.90
CA HIS A 47 15.78 49.38 14.48
C HIS A 47 16.82 49.57 13.34
N ARG A 48 16.78 48.65 12.35
CA ARG A 48 16.16 48.84 11.00
C ARG A 48 16.62 47.72 10.07
N ILE A 49 15.66 47.09 9.39
CA ILE A 49 15.88 46.11 8.34
C ILE A 49 15.83 46.84 6.99
N THR A 50 16.90 46.76 6.21
CA THR A 50 16.92 47.09 4.77
C THR A 50 17.75 46.07 4.00
N LYS A 51 17.05 45.24 3.22
CA LYS A 51 17.37 44.55 1.94
C LYS A 51 18.70 43.76 1.76
N PRO A 52 18.69 42.73 0.88
CA PRO A 52 19.60 41.58 1.00
C PRO A 52 20.91 41.75 0.22
N ALA A 53 21.99 41.18 0.77
CA ALA A 53 23.27 41.02 0.09
C ALA A 53 23.27 39.77 -0.80
N VAL A 54 23.78 39.98 -2.01
CA VAL A 54 24.21 38.95 -2.97
C VAL A 54 25.34 38.13 -2.35
N VAL A 55 25.20 36.80 -2.30
CA VAL A 55 26.30 35.90 -1.95
C VAL A 55 26.83 35.24 -3.21
N VAL A 56 28.09 35.56 -3.49
CA VAL A 56 28.96 34.96 -4.50
C VAL A 56 29.41 33.59 -3.99
N ASN A 57 29.16 32.52 -4.74
CA ASN A 57 29.70 31.20 -4.47
C ASN A 57 31.10 31.06 -5.10
N HIS A 58 32.12 30.90 -4.26
CA HIS A 58 33.44 30.44 -4.69
C HIS A 58 33.43 28.91 -4.91
N ALA A 59 33.76 28.50 -6.14
CA ALA A 59 34.04 27.12 -6.51
C ALA A 59 35.50 26.78 -6.18
N TRP A 60 35.72 25.66 -5.48
CA TRP A 60 37.02 24.99 -5.41
C TRP A 60 36.95 23.76 -6.33
N GLY A 61 37.67 23.85 -7.45
CA GLY A 61 37.93 22.71 -8.34
C GLY A 61 39.24 22.03 -7.93
N ILE A 62 39.22 20.70 -7.89
CA ILE A 62 40.44 19.90 -7.92
C ILE A 62 40.36 19.00 -9.15
N SER A 63 41.33 19.20 -10.03
CA SER A 63 41.59 18.43 -11.24
C SER A 63 42.60 17.33 -10.92
N SER A 64 42.38 16.11 -11.44
CA SER A 64 43.46 15.17 -11.70
C SER A 64 43.05 14.21 -12.81
N GLY A 65 43.71 14.36 -13.96
CA GLY A 65 43.60 13.46 -15.12
C GLY A 65 44.47 12.20 -14.97
N VAL A 66 44.03 11.17 -15.69
CA VAL A 66 44.57 9.80 -15.82
C VAL A 66 45.81 9.79 -16.76
N PRO A 67 46.68 8.75 -16.75
CA PRO A 67 46.54 7.69 -17.76
C PRO A 67 46.96 6.26 -17.32
N SER A 68 46.28 5.25 -17.89
CA SER A 68 46.75 3.87 -18.13
C SER A 68 47.45 3.80 -19.52
N PRO A 69 48.29 2.81 -19.92
CA PRO A 69 47.94 1.37 -19.86
C PRO A 69 49.05 0.27 -19.85
N ARG A 70 48.58 -0.97 -19.56
CA ARG A 70 48.90 -2.27 -20.21
C ARG A 70 50.07 -3.15 -19.68
N PRO A 71 50.12 -4.45 -20.07
CA PRO A 71 49.80 -5.59 -19.19
C PRO A 71 51.04 -6.46 -18.88
N ASP A 72 51.04 -7.22 -17.79
CA ASP A 72 51.67 -8.55 -17.72
C ASP A 72 51.21 -9.26 -16.45
N GLY A 73 50.97 -10.56 -16.58
CA GLY A 73 50.39 -11.40 -15.55
C GLY A 73 51.39 -11.79 -14.47
N HIS A 74 50.92 -11.73 -13.23
CA HIS A 74 51.30 -12.64 -12.13
C HIS A 74 50.22 -12.54 -11.03
N GLU A 75 49.77 -13.70 -10.53
CA GLU A 75 48.87 -13.82 -9.38
C GLU A 75 49.47 -13.18 -8.12
N PRO A 76 48.69 -12.45 -7.31
CA PRO A 76 49.15 -12.02 -5.99
C PRO A 76 48.81 -13.06 -4.92
N THR A 77 49.84 -13.48 -4.19
CA THR A 77 49.74 -14.14 -2.89
C THR A 77 49.21 -13.15 -1.83
N PRO A 78 48.39 -13.59 -0.86
CA PRO A 78 47.75 -12.68 0.09
C PRO A 78 48.76 -12.09 1.07
N THR A 79 48.69 -10.76 1.22
CA THR A 79 49.47 -10.00 2.20
C THR A 79 48.82 -10.06 3.58
N ARG A 80 49.65 -9.80 4.59
CA ARG A 80 49.50 -10.06 6.03
C ARG A 80 48.42 -9.22 6.77
N ALA A 81 47.24 -9.05 6.17
CA ALA A 81 46.07 -8.39 6.77
C ALA A 81 44.80 -9.28 6.81
N GLU A 82 44.83 -10.49 6.25
CA GLU A 82 43.70 -11.46 6.30
C GLU A 82 43.86 -12.55 7.39
N ALA A 83 44.86 -12.46 8.26
CA ALA A 83 45.05 -13.38 9.39
C ALA A 83 44.54 -12.83 10.74
N ALA A 84 43.87 -11.67 10.76
CA ALA A 84 43.44 -10.99 11.98
C ALA A 84 41.91 -10.99 12.21
N MET A 85 41.12 -11.69 11.39
CA MET A 85 39.66 -11.74 11.51
C MET A 85 39.09 -13.12 11.88
N THR A 86 39.95 -14.08 12.27
CA THR A 86 39.53 -15.39 12.79
C THR A 86 39.71 -15.51 14.31
N THR A 87 40.22 -14.47 14.97
CA THR A 87 40.55 -14.50 16.41
C THR A 87 39.55 -13.71 17.28
N THR A 88 38.66 -12.93 16.68
CA THR A 88 37.63 -12.15 17.43
C THR A 88 36.30 -12.87 17.57
N MET A 89 35.98 -13.88 16.74
CA MET A 89 34.79 -14.73 16.91
C MET A 89 34.99 -15.94 17.85
N MET A 90 36.22 -16.21 18.30
CA MET A 90 36.49 -17.26 19.31
C MET A 90 36.51 -16.74 20.76
N ARG A 91 36.52 -15.42 20.98
CA ARG A 91 36.52 -14.84 22.35
C ARG A 91 35.15 -14.42 22.89
N LEU A 92 34.06 -14.52 22.11
CA LEU A 92 32.69 -14.34 22.63
C LEU A 92 31.99 -15.66 23.00
N ARG A 93 32.58 -16.82 22.66
CA ARG A 93 32.05 -18.16 22.99
C ARG A 93 32.50 -18.70 24.35
N GLN A 94 33.41 -18.01 25.05
CA GLN A 94 33.87 -18.39 26.40
C GLN A 94 33.33 -17.48 27.52
N HIS A 95 32.48 -16.50 27.20
CA HIS A 95 31.77 -15.68 28.21
C HIS A 95 30.34 -16.15 28.51
N LEU A 96 29.89 -17.27 27.93
CA LEU A 96 28.51 -17.75 28.03
C LEU A 96 28.34 -19.20 28.48
N GLY A 97 29.31 -19.77 29.22
CA GLY A 97 29.10 -20.95 30.07
C GLY A 97 28.18 -22.05 29.53
N LEU A 98 28.64 -22.75 28.48
CA LEU A 98 28.00 -23.92 27.86
C LEU A 98 27.43 -24.92 28.89
N ALA A 99 26.29 -25.53 28.54
CA ALA A 99 26.14 -26.98 28.66
C ALA A 99 25.17 -27.52 27.60
N SER A 100 25.54 -28.64 27.01
CA SER A 100 24.92 -29.32 25.88
C SER A 100 24.23 -30.62 26.33
N SER A 101 23.08 -30.93 25.71
CA SER A 101 22.51 -32.28 25.43
C SER A 101 21.94 -33.12 26.60
N PRO A 102 21.05 -34.12 26.35
CA PRO A 102 20.82 -34.85 25.08
C PRO A 102 19.36 -35.08 24.65
N ALA A 103 19.25 -35.67 23.45
CA ALA A 103 18.06 -36.18 22.79
C ALA A 103 17.24 -37.17 23.65
N ALA A 104 15.91 -37.10 23.52
CA ALA A 104 14.99 -38.16 23.94
C ALA A 104 14.02 -38.48 22.79
N ILE A 105 14.11 -39.73 22.38
CA ILE A 105 13.28 -40.47 21.44
C ILE A 105 11.90 -40.65 22.06
N TYR A 106 10.82 -40.34 21.34
CA TYR A 106 9.49 -40.87 21.66
C TYR A 106 9.14 -41.95 20.66
N THR A 107 9.18 -43.19 21.14
CA THR A 107 8.54 -44.36 20.55
C THR A 107 7.50 -44.82 21.57
N SER A 108 6.23 -44.84 21.17
CA SER A 108 5.22 -45.67 21.82
C SER A 108 4.26 -46.17 20.74
N ALA A 109 4.48 -47.41 20.31
CA ALA A 109 3.43 -48.27 19.79
C ALA A 109 2.88 -49.09 20.97
N ILE A 110 1.58 -49.33 21.02
CA ILE A 110 0.97 -50.68 21.09
C ILE A 110 -0.57 -50.57 21.16
N ALA A 111 -1.18 -51.24 20.19
CA ALA A 111 -2.41 -52.03 20.17
C ALA A 111 -3.75 -51.48 20.69
N GLY A 112 -4.73 -51.55 19.79
CA GLY A 112 -6.16 -51.59 20.09
C GLY A 112 -6.96 -51.96 18.84
N LEU A 113 -6.75 -53.18 18.33
CA LEU A 113 -7.64 -53.83 17.37
C LEU A 113 -8.99 -54.09 18.04
N GLY A 114 -10.08 -53.78 17.33
CA GLY A 114 -11.44 -54.08 17.79
C GLY A 114 -12.48 -53.78 16.72
N ASN A 115 -12.57 -54.67 15.73
CA ASN A 115 -13.74 -54.79 14.86
C ASN A 115 -15.01 -54.97 15.71
N ASN A 116 -16.10 -54.28 15.33
CA ASN A 116 -17.42 -54.89 15.42
C ASN A 116 -18.38 -54.25 14.43
N THR A 117 -18.61 -54.98 13.35
CA THR A 117 -19.83 -54.97 12.54
C THR A 117 -20.95 -55.60 13.37
N ALA A 118 -22.10 -54.94 13.46
CA ALA A 118 -23.36 -55.63 13.75
C ALA A 118 -24.54 -54.85 13.18
N HIS A 119 -25.17 -55.50 12.20
CA HIS A 119 -26.52 -55.24 11.74
C HIS A 119 -27.53 -55.21 12.89
N HIS A 120 -28.43 -54.24 12.89
CA HIS A 120 -29.78 -54.50 13.37
C HIS A 120 -30.85 -53.93 12.45
N ARG A 121 -31.75 -54.83 12.07
CA ARG A 121 -32.81 -54.68 11.07
C ARG A 121 -34.12 -54.51 11.83
N ARG A 122 -34.84 -53.44 11.47
CA ARG A 122 -36.30 -53.23 11.53
C ARG A 122 -37.01 -53.40 12.89
N ARG A 123 -37.66 -52.30 13.31
CA ARG A 123 -39.07 -52.37 13.71
C ARG A 123 -39.81 -51.10 13.29
N THR A 124 -40.88 -51.34 12.55
CA THR A 124 -41.82 -50.39 11.99
C THR A 124 -42.82 -49.94 13.05
N THR A 125 -42.94 -48.63 13.27
CA THR A 125 -44.12 -48.00 13.87
C THR A 125 -44.35 -46.65 13.21
N ARG A 126 -45.39 -46.56 12.37
CA ARG A 126 -45.93 -45.30 11.84
C ARG A 126 -46.60 -44.51 12.96
N PRO A 127 -46.36 -43.20 13.10
CA PRO A 127 -47.35 -42.29 13.65
C PRO A 127 -47.91 -41.38 12.53
N ARG A 128 -49.21 -41.56 12.33
CA ARG A 128 -50.26 -40.54 12.09
C ARG A 128 -49.80 -39.19 11.52
N ILE A 129 -50.21 -38.94 10.28
CA ILE A 129 -50.30 -37.61 9.66
C ILE A 129 -51.24 -36.76 10.52
N MET A 130 -50.69 -35.73 11.17
CA MET A 130 -51.47 -34.58 11.63
C MET A 130 -50.97 -33.36 10.88
N SER A 131 -51.83 -32.85 10.03
CA SER A 131 -51.77 -31.51 9.46
C SER A 131 -51.87 -30.49 10.61
N SER A 132 -50.77 -29.80 10.89
CA SER A 132 -50.82 -28.51 11.57
C SER A 132 -50.04 -27.49 10.73
N SER A 133 -50.81 -26.74 9.95
CA SER A 133 -50.43 -25.44 9.42
C SER A 133 -50.17 -24.50 10.60
N ALA A 134 -48.90 -24.30 10.93
CA ALA A 134 -48.44 -23.14 11.68
C ALA A 134 -47.31 -22.54 10.86
N SER A 135 -47.65 -21.49 10.12
CA SER A 135 -46.72 -20.60 9.46
C SER A 135 -45.95 -19.85 10.55
N ASP A 136 -44.85 -20.43 11.02
CA ASP A 136 -43.80 -19.65 11.65
C ASP A 136 -43.15 -18.84 10.54
N SER A 137 -43.60 -17.59 10.39
CA SER A 137 -42.83 -16.55 9.72
C SER A 137 -41.59 -16.28 10.58
N ALA A 138 -40.62 -17.19 10.53
CA ALA A 138 -39.28 -16.92 10.99
C ALA A 138 -38.84 -15.67 10.23
N SER A 139 -38.60 -14.58 10.96
CA SER A 139 -37.92 -13.43 10.40
C SER A 139 -36.65 -13.95 9.72
N PRO A 140 -36.35 -13.54 8.47
CA PRO A 140 -35.15 -14.02 7.81
C PRO A 140 -33.97 -13.79 8.76
N ALA A 141 -33.18 -14.84 8.99
CA ALA A 141 -32.04 -14.77 9.87
C ALA A 141 -31.22 -13.52 9.53
N ALA A 142 -30.74 -12.80 10.55
CA ALA A 142 -29.92 -11.63 10.32
C ALA A 142 -28.76 -12.02 9.39
N PRO A 143 -28.43 -11.20 8.38
CA PRO A 143 -27.44 -11.57 7.36
C PRO A 143 -26.04 -11.79 7.93
N PHE A 144 -25.79 -11.31 9.15
CA PHE A 144 -24.51 -11.26 9.83
C PHE A 144 -24.70 -11.43 11.34
N GLU A 145 -23.80 -12.14 12.02
CA GLU A 145 -23.78 -12.22 13.49
C GLU A 145 -23.24 -10.92 14.08
N LYS A 146 -22.23 -10.31 13.44
CA LYS A 146 -21.59 -9.07 13.88
C LYS A 146 -21.46 -8.08 12.71
N PRO A 147 -22.56 -7.40 12.31
CA PRO A 147 -22.52 -6.50 11.17
C PRO A 147 -21.53 -5.34 11.38
N ARG A 148 -20.70 -5.07 10.38
CA ARG A 148 -19.73 -3.97 10.39
C ARG A 148 -20.45 -2.63 10.29
N ALA A 149 -20.21 -1.75 11.26
CA ALA A 149 -20.66 -0.37 11.22
C ALA A 149 -19.61 0.56 10.56
N VAL A 150 -20.04 1.68 10.01
CA VAL A 150 -19.12 2.75 9.61
C VAL A 150 -18.62 3.46 10.88
N VAL A 151 -17.32 3.38 11.15
CA VAL A 151 -16.70 3.98 12.35
C VAL A 151 -16.00 5.30 12.05
N LYS A 152 -15.72 5.59 10.77
CA LYS A 152 -15.15 6.85 10.33
C LYS A 152 -15.54 7.15 8.89
N LYS A 153 -15.84 8.42 8.62
CA LYS A 153 -16.12 8.94 7.28
C LYS A 153 -15.09 10.02 6.96
N VAL A 154 -14.38 9.85 5.84
CA VAL A 154 -13.34 10.77 5.36
C VAL A 154 -13.74 11.24 3.98
N LEU A 155 -13.95 12.53 3.81
CA LEU A 155 -14.14 13.12 2.48
C LEU A 155 -12.77 13.15 1.78
N ALA A 156 -12.70 12.60 0.56
CA ALA A 156 -11.50 12.68 -0.25
C ALA A 156 -11.36 14.08 -0.85
N GLU A 157 -10.25 14.75 -0.55
CA GLU A 157 -10.00 16.09 -1.06
C GLU A 157 -8.98 16.07 -2.19
N SER A 158 -9.14 17.05 -3.08
CA SER A 158 -8.26 17.23 -4.23
C SER A 158 -6.87 17.73 -3.81
N GLN A 159 -5.84 17.16 -4.40
CA GLN A 159 -4.45 17.61 -4.26
C GLN A 159 -3.67 17.40 -5.57
N PRO A 160 -2.64 18.22 -5.84
CA PRO A 160 -1.74 17.99 -6.96
C PRO A 160 -0.84 16.79 -6.68
N GLU A 161 -0.58 16.01 -7.72
CA GLU A 161 0.38 14.90 -7.72
C GLU A 161 1.06 14.80 -9.09
N GLY A 162 2.17 14.05 -9.15
CA GLY A 162 2.91 13.85 -10.39
C GLY A 162 3.26 15.16 -11.10
N GLN A 163 3.08 15.19 -12.42
CA GLN A 163 3.26 16.37 -13.24
C GLN A 163 1.91 16.92 -13.68
N GLY A 164 1.39 17.89 -12.94
CA GLY A 164 0.14 18.58 -13.28
C GLY A 164 -1.13 17.74 -13.09
N ALA A 165 -1.03 16.54 -12.52
CA ALA A 165 -2.18 15.68 -12.25
C ALA A 165 -2.90 16.13 -10.99
N THR A 166 -4.22 15.88 -10.94
CA THR A 166 -5.03 16.09 -9.74
C THR A 166 -5.64 14.77 -9.30
N VAL A 167 -5.49 14.46 -8.03
CA VAL A 167 -6.08 13.29 -7.38
C VAL A 167 -6.96 13.72 -6.22
N ARG A 168 -7.98 12.93 -5.91
CA ARG A 168 -8.72 13.02 -4.65
C ARG A 168 -8.21 11.94 -3.70
N ARG A 169 -7.46 12.33 -2.68
CA ARG A 169 -6.86 11.40 -1.71
C ARG A 169 -7.77 11.16 -0.53
N SER A 170 -7.87 9.92 -0.08
CA SER A 170 -8.59 9.54 1.16
C SER A 170 -7.64 8.92 2.18
N ILE A 171 -7.29 7.65 2.03
CA ILE A 171 -6.21 7.01 2.79
C ILE A 171 -4.88 7.64 2.37
N GLY A 172 -3.99 7.92 3.33
CA GLY A 172 -2.75 8.65 3.13
C GLY A 172 -2.82 10.12 3.56
N ARG A 173 -4.01 10.61 3.93
CA ARG A 173 -4.19 11.97 4.47
C ARG A 173 -3.91 12.06 5.97
N HIS A 174 -3.82 13.26 6.52
CA HIS A 174 -3.66 13.47 7.96
C HIS A 174 -4.75 12.78 8.79
N GLU A 175 -6.00 12.84 8.32
CA GLU A 175 -7.15 12.25 9.01
C GLU A 175 -7.11 10.72 8.97
N LEU A 176 -6.49 10.11 7.96
CA LEU A 176 -6.38 8.66 7.80
C LEU A 176 -5.06 8.30 7.13
N ARG A 177 -3.96 8.41 7.90
CA ARG A 177 -2.59 8.28 7.38
C ARG A 177 -2.34 6.93 6.73
N SER A 178 -2.91 5.87 7.30
CA SER A 178 -2.95 4.53 6.74
C SER A 178 -4.10 3.76 7.39
N LEU A 179 -4.46 2.63 6.78
CA LEU A 179 -5.41 1.66 7.31
C LEU A 179 -4.85 0.26 7.00
N ASP A 180 -3.92 -0.23 7.83
CA ASP A 180 -3.17 -1.48 7.61
C ASP A 180 -4.07 -2.60 7.03
N PRO A 181 -3.78 -3.15 5.84
CA PRO A 181 -2.55 -3.02 5.03
C PRO A 181 -2.54 -1.88 4.00
N PHE A 182 -3.55 -1.03 3.96
CA PHE A 182 -3.70 0.02 2.95
C PHE A 182 -2.92 1.29 3.32
N LEU A 183 -2.09 1.75 2.40
CA LEU A 183 -1.18 2.88 2.61
C LEU A 183 -1.74 4.18 2.02
N LEU A 184 -2.43 4.08 0.88
CA LEU A 184 -2.89 5.22 0.11
C LEU A 184 -4.07 4.81 -0.77
N LEU A 185 -5.06 5.69 -0.92
CA LEU A 185 -6.13 5.55 -1.91
C LEU A 185 -6.43 6.89 -2.57
N ASP A 186 -6.19 6.93 -3.88
CA ASP A 186 -6.48 8.06 -4.73
C ASP A 186 -7.56 7.72 -5.76
N LYS A 187 -8.50 8.65 -5.98
CA LYS A 187 -9.27 8.73 -7.23
C LYS A 187 -8.64 9.80 -8.11
N PHE A 188 -8.05 9.41 -9.23
CA PHE A 188 -7.43 10.35 -10.15
C PHE A 188 -8.40 10.76 -11.27
N SER A 189 -8.23 12.00 -11.75
CA SER A 189 -8.91 12.56 -12.92
C SER A 189 -7.87 13.37 -13.68
N VAL A 190 -7.28 12.80 -14.74
CA VAL A 190 -6.08 13.35 -15.39
C VAL A 190 -6.26 13.41 -16.89
N SER A 191 -5.84 14.52 -17.51
CA SER A 191 -5.82 14.70 -18.95
C SER A 191 -4.41 15.07 -19.41
N LYS A 192 -4.06 14.74 -20.66
CA LYS A 192 -2.78 15.17 -21.26
C LYS A 192 -2.62 16.71 -21.19
N PRO A 193 -1.38 17.23 -21.06
CA PRO A 193 -0.12 16.50 -20.93
C PRO A 193 0.23 16.10 -19.48
N ALA A 194 -0.70 16.21 -18.53
CA ALA A 194 -0.45 15.82 -17.15
C ALA A 194 -0.39 14.30 -16.98
N GLY A 195 0.26 13.84 -15.92
CA GLY A 195 0.39 12.42 -15.60
C GLY A 195 1.37 12.14 -14.47
N PHE A 196 1.80 10.89 -14.36
CA PHE A 196 2.80 10.44 -13.39
C PHE A 196 4.04 10.00 -14.16
N PRO A 197 4.98 10.92 -14.46
CA PRO A 197 6.22 10.59 -15.18
C PRO A 197 7.11 9.67 -14.32
N ASP A 198 8.29 9.32 -14.83
CA ASP A 198 9.24 8.38 -14.21
C ASP A 198 9.40 8.59 -12.70
N HIS A 199 8.95 7.61 -11.92
CA HIS A 199 9.03 7.61 -10.47
C HIS A 199 9.25 6.20 -9.92
N PRO A 200 9.94 6.07 -8.77
CA PRO A 200 10.21 4.75 -8.19
C PRO A 200 9.08 4.28 -7.26
N HIS A 201 9.07 2.99 -6.93
CA HIS A 201 8.39 2.41 -5.75
C HIS A 201 9.22 1.27 -5.14
N ARG A 202 9.12 1.05 -3.83
CA ARG A 202 9.69 -0.12 -3.12
C ARG A 202 8.87 -0.51 -1.90
N GLY A 203 8.68 -1.82 -1.70
CA GLY A 203 8.19 -2.41 -0.46
C GLY A 203 6.68 -2.58 -0.34
N PHE A 204 5.92 -2.34 -1.41
CA PHE A 204 4.46 -2.50 -1.43
C PHE A 204 3.96 -2.84 -2.84
N GLU A 205 2.63 -2.94 -3.00
CA GLU A 205 1.96 -3.15 -4.27
C GLU A 205 1.11 -1.92 -4.63
N THR A 206 1.04 -1.56 -5.91
CA THR A 206 0.06 -0.61 -6.43
C THR A 206 -1.01 -1.34 -7.22
N VAL A 207 -2.26 -0.96 -7.05
CA VAL A 207 -3.40 -1.48 -7.81
C VAL A 207 -4.07 -0.31 -8.51
N THR A 208 -3.92 -0.27 -9.83
CA THR A 208 -4.55 0.73 -10.70
C THR A 208 -5.80 0.10 -11.32
N TYR A 209 -6.98 0.67 -11.04
CA TYR A 209 -8.26 0.26 -11.59
C TYR A 209 -8.90 1.40 -12.38
N MET A 210 -9.10 1.20 -13.68
CA MET A 210 -9.59 2.25 -14.57
C MET A 210 -11.12 2.33 -14.58
N LEU A 211 -11.66 3.53 -14.28
CA LEU A 211 -13.09 3.79 -14.27
C LEU A 211 -13.59 4.34 -15.61
N GLU A 212 -12.79 5.16 -16.28
CA GLU A 212 -13.11 5.81 -17.56
C GLU A 212 -11.81 6.18 -18.29
N GLY A 213 -11.79 5.98 -19.61
CA GLY A 213 -10.61 6.25 -20.42
C GLY A 213 -9.55 5.15 -20.34
N ALA A 214 -8.28 5.52 -20.47
CA ALA A 214 -7.15 4.60 -20.43
C ALA A 214 -5.85 5.29 -19.99
N PHE A 215 -4.94 4.53 -19.38
CA PHE A 215 -3.57 4.93 -19.04
C PHE A 215 -2.55 4.00 -19.70
N THR A 216 -1.49 4.56 -20.26
CA THR A 216 -0.30 3.81 -20.67
C THR A 216 0.71 3.78 -19.54
N HIS A 217 1.35 2.64 -19.33
CA HIS A 217 2.46 2.50 -18.40
C HIS A 217 3.70 1.94 -19.10
N GLN A 218 4.87 2.33 -18.60
CA GLN A 218 6.16 1.78 -19.01
C GLN A 218 7.08 1.70 -17.80
N ASP A 219 7.83 0.61 -17.66
CA ASP A 219 8.86 0.47 -16.63
C ASP A 219 10.29 0.41 -17.20
N PHE A 220 11.25 0.55 -16.29
CA PHE A 220 12.68 0.43 -16.56
C PHE A 220 13.17 -0.98 -16.93
N ALA A 221 12.31 -1.99 -16.82
CA ALA A 221 12.59 -3.36 -17.19
C ALA A 221 12.18 -3.65 -18.65
N GLY A 222 11.44 -2.72 -19.27
CA GLY A 222 10.92 -2.78 -20.63
C GLY A 222 9.46 -3.22 -20.71
N HIS A 223 8.80 -3.51 -19.58
CA HIS A 223 7.38 -3.82 -19.54
C HIS A 223 6.57 -2.57 -19.85
N LYS A 224 5.54 -2.72 -20.68
CA LYS A 224 4.65 -1.63 -21.07
C LYS A 224 3.29 -2.16 -21.46
N GLY A 225 2.26 -1.33 -21.29
CA GLY A 225 0.90 -1.70 -21.60
C GLY A 225 -0.05 -0.51 -21.50
N THR A 226 -1.31 -0.78 -21.80
CA THR A 226 -2.40 0.20 -21.70
C THR A 226 -3.52 -0.39 -20.87
N ILE A 227 -3.79 0.21 -19.71
CA ILE A 227 -4.88 -0.14 -18.82
C ILE A 227 -6.11 0.64 -19.29
N LYS A 228 -7.11 -0.04 -19.86
CA LYS A 228 -8.33 0.60 -20.41
C LYS A 228 -9.45 0.57 -19.38
N THR A 229 -10.58 1.19 -19.73
CA THR A 229 -11.77 1.23 -18.87
C THR A 229 -12.20 -0.15 -18.41
N GLY A 230 -12.24 -0.34 -17.10
CA GLY A 230 -12.58 -1.59 -16.44
C GLY A 230 -11.41 -2.56 -16.27
N ASP A 231 -10.23 -2.28 -16.84
CA ASP A 231 -9.03 -3.09 -16.65
C ASP A 231 -8.38 -2.80 -15.28
N VAL A 232 -7.59 -3.76 -14.81
CA VAL A 232 -6.82 -3.68 -13.57
C VAL A 232 -5.36 -3.99 -13.86
N GLN A 233 -4.46 -3.20 -13.28
CA GLN A 233 -3.07 -3.57 -13.09
C GLN A 233 -2.79 -3.72 -11.60
N TRP A 234 -2.33 -4.90 -11.18
CA TRP A 234 -1.83 -5.19 -9.84
C TRP A 234 -0.32 -5.37 -9.91
N MET A 235 0.41 -4.34 -9.53
CA MET A 235 1.87 -4.28 -9.59
C MET A 235 2.47 -4.50 -8.21
N THR A 236 3.16 -5.62 -8.01
CA THR A 236 4.06 -5.84 -6.88
C THR A 236 5.36 -5.10 -7.16
N ALA A 237 5.69 -4.02 -6.41
CA ALA A 237 6.95 -3.29 -6.61
C ALA A 237 8.15 -4.02 -5.98
N GLY A 238 7.95 -4.72 -4.86
CA GLY A 238 9.00 -5.50 -4.19
C GLY A 238 10.27 -4.68 -3.95
N ARG A 239 11.43 -5.23 -4.33
CA ARG A 239 12.76 -4.61 -4.17
C ARG A 239 12.98 -3.34 -4.98
N GLY A 240 12.09 -2.97 -5.91
CA GLY A 240 12.25 -1.72 -6.63
C GLY A 240 11.72 -1.79 -8.06
N ILE A 241 10.95 -0.77 -8.42
CA ILE A 241 10.57 -0.50 -9.80
C ILE A 241 10.66 1.00 -10.06
N VAL A 242 11.02 1.38 -11.29
CA VAL A 242 10.83 2.75 -11.79
C VAL A 242 9.92 2.66 -13.00
N HIS A 243 8.84 3.43 -12.99
CA HIS A 243 7.84 3.41 -14.05
C HIS A 243 7.18 4.78 -14.26
N SER A 244 6.46 4.91 -15.36
CA SER A 244 5.56 6.03 -15.63
C SER A 244 4.14 5.53 -15.88
N GLU A 245 3.15 6.37 -15.55
CA GLU A 245 1.72 6.14 -15.76
C GLU A 245 1.10 7.42 -16.35
N MET A 246 0.78 7.39 -17.64
CA MET A 246 0.37 8.56 -18.40
C MET A 246 -0.99 8.35 -19.08
N PRO A 247 -1.87 9.36 -19.17
CA PRO A 247 -3.10 9.29 -19.94
C PRO A 247 -2.88 8.82 -21.39
N ALA A 248 -3.58 7.77 -21.82
CA ALA A 248 -3.43 7.20 -23.15
C ALA A 248 -4.21 8.00 -24.22
N GLY A 249 -5.43 8.44 -23.88
CA GLY A 249 -6.36 9.13 -24.77
C GLY A 249 -6.47 10.64 -24.50
N ASP A 250 -7.28 11.30 -25.32
CA ASP A 250 -7.70 12.69 -25.11
C ASP A 250 -8.81 12.77 -24.06
N GLY A 251 -9.01 13.95 -23.48
CA GLY A 251 -10.00 14.16 -22.42
C GLY A 251 -9.54 13.64 -21.05
N VAL A 252 -10.47 13.64 -20.09
CA VAL A 252 -10.19 13.28 -18.70
C VAL A 252 -10.26 11.77 -18.52
N GLN A 253 -9.14 11.17 -18.14
CA GLN A 253 -9.02 9.76 -17.79
C GLN A 253 -9.20 9.62 -16.27
N LYS A 254 -10.00 8.65 -15.82
CA LYS A 254 -10.35 8.48 -14.40
C LYS A 254 -10.11 7.07 -13.93
N GLY A 255 -9.59 6.94 -12.71
CA GLY A 255 -9.34 5.65 -12.10
C GLY A 255 -9.13 5.74 -10.60
N LEU A 256 -8.92 4.59 -9.99
CA LEU A 256 -8.52 4.44 -8.60
C LEU A 256 -7.11 3.87 -8.54
N GLN A 257 -6.30 4.39 -7.64
CA GLN A 257 -4.99 3.81 -7.32
C GLN A 257 -4.92 3.53 -5.82
N LEU A 258 -4.76 2.26 -5.48
CA LEU A 258 -4.65 1.76 -4.11
C LEU A 258 -3.22 1.25 -3.88
N TRP A 259 -2.61 1.63 -2.76
CA TRP A 259 -1.36 1.05 -2.30
C TRP A 259 -1.62 0.05 -1.19
N ILE A 260 -1.14 -1.18 -1.37
CA ILE A 260 -1.28 -2.29 -0.43
C ILE A 260 0.11 -2.67 0.06
N ASN A 261 0.32 -2.56 1.38
CA ASN A 261 1.60 -2.87 2.00
C ASN A 261 1.95 -4.36 1.83
N LEU A 262 3.24 -4.65 1.71
CA LEU A 262 3.77 -6.01 1.79
C LEU A 262 4.35 -6.27 3.18
N SER A 263 4.26 -7.53 3.62
CA SER A 263 4.94 -8.00 4.85
C SER A 263 6.46 -7.87 4.70
N SER A 264 7.18 -7.76 5.81
CA SER A 264 8.62 -7.53 5.83
C SER A 264 9.42 -8.52 4.95
N LYS A 265 9.05 -9.81 4.99
CA LYS A 265 9.64 -10.87 4.15
C LYS A 265 9.41 -10.69 2.65
N ASP A 266 8.36 -9.98 2.25
CA ASP A 266 7.95 -9.81 0.86
C ASP A 266 8.41 -8.46 0.27
N LYS A 267 8.94 -7.53 1.08
CA LYS A 267 9.32 -6.18 0.62
C LYS A 267 10.49 -6.14 -0.35
N VAL A 268 11.29 -7.19 -0.43
CA VAL A 268 12.52 -7.26 -1.25
C VAL A 268 12.47 -8.36 -2.31
N ILE A 269 11.28 -8.88 -2.61
CA ILE A 269 11.08 -9.82 -3.72
C ILE A 269 11.17 -9.13 -5.07
N GLU A 270 11.26 -9.91 -6.14
CA GLU A 270 11.26 -9.37 -7.49
C GLU A 270 9.93 -8.68 -7.83
N PRO A 271 9.95 -7.55 -8.58
CA PRO A 271 8.72 -6.94 -9.07
C PRO A 271 7.91 -7.91 -9.94
N ARG A 272 6.57 -7.78 -9.90
CA ARG A 272 5.67 -8.61 -10.70
C ARG A 272 4.40 -7.84 -11.07
N TYR A 273 3.88 -8.10 -12.27
CA TYR A 273 2.57 -7.63 -12.71
C TYR A 273 1.53 -8.75 -12.75
N GLN A 274 0.29 -8.41 -12.41
CA GLN A 274 -0.92 -9.13 -12.82
C GLN A 274 -1.84 -8.13 -13.47
N GLU A 275 -2.09 -8.32 -14.76
CA GLU A 275 -2.93 -7.42 -15.55
C GLU A 275 -4.18 -8.20 -15.95
N LEU A 276 -5.34 -7.62 -15.68
CA LEU A 276 -6.64 -8.18 -16.04
C LEU A 276 -7.37 -7.20 -16.94
N GLU A 277 -7.71 -7.66 -18.13
CA GLU A 277 -8.66 -6.92 -18.95
C GLU A 277 -10.06 -7.02 -18.34
N SER A 278 -10.89 -6.00 -18.58
CA SER A 278 -12.28 -5.89 -18.09
C SER A 278 -13.13 -7.14 -18.39
N LYS A 279 -12.81 -7.87 -19.46
CA LYS A 279 -13.49 -9.12 -19.87
C LYS A 279 -13.07 -10.33 -19.03
N ASP A 280 -11.88 -10.29 -18.43
CA ASP A 280 -11.29 -11.38 -17.64
C ASP A 280 -11.52 -11.19 -16.12
N ILE A 281 -12.08 -10.04 -15.72
CA ILE A 281 -12.54 -9.81 -14.35
C ILE A 281 -13.85 -10.56 -14.11
N SER A 282 -13.86 -11.42 -13.08
CA SER A 282 -15.04 -12.16 -12.65
C SER A 282 -16.20 -11.23 -12.28
N ARG A 283 -17.41 -11.58 -12.74
CA ARG A 283 -18.63 -10.79 -12.50
C ARG A 283 -19.77 -11.64 -11.98
N ALA A 284 -20.62 -11.04 -11.16
CA ALA A 284 -21.87 -11.61 -10.71
C ALA A 284 -22.94 -10.51 -10.61
N GLU A 285 -24.20 -10.88 -10.79
CA GLU A 285 -25.34 -9.98 -10.57
C GLU A 285 -26.45 -10.73 -9.83
N VAL A 286 -26.89 -10.17 -8.70
CA VAL A 286 -27.99 -10.72 -7.88
C VAL A 286 -28.85 -9.57 -7.38
N ASP A 287 -30.17 -9.68 -7.53
CA ASP A 287 -31.16 -8.74 -6.97
C ASP A 287 -30.89 -7.25 -7.25
N GLY A 288 -30.40 -6.96 -8.46
CA GLY A 288 -30.08 -5.59 -8.90
C GLY A 288 -28.74 -5.05 -8.38
N VAL A 289 -27.85 -5.93 -7.89
CA VAL A 289 -26.48 -5.62 -7.50
C VAL A 289 -25.50 -6.32 -8.43
N GLU A 290 -24.77 -5.55 -9.25
CA GLU A 290 -23.63 -6.03 -10.04
C GLU A 290 -22.35 -5.97 -9.19
N ALA A 291 -21.54 -7.02 -9.21
CA ALA A 291 -20.22 -7.09 -8.61
C ALA A 291 -19.17 -7.39 -9.67
N ARG A 292 -18.11 -6.58 -9.71
CA ARG A 292 -16.86 -6.88 -10.43
C ARG A 292 -15.79 -7.22 -9.41
N VAL A 293 -15.38 -8.48 -9.40
CA VAL A 293 -14.50 -9.05 -8.36
C VAL A 293 -13.06 -8.91 -8.80
N ILE A 294 -12.41 -7.81 -8.40
CA ILE A 294 -11.01 -7.53 -8.73
C ILE A 294 -10.09 -8.44 -7.92
N ALA A 295 -10.37 -8.65 -6.63
CA ALA A 295 -9.68 -9.63 -5.78
C ALA A 295 -10.64 -10.20 -4.72
N GLY A 296 -10.42 -11.45 -4.31
CA GLY A 296 -11.27 -12.17 -3.36
C GLY A 296 -12.51 -12.77 -4.03
N GLU A 297 -13.63 -12.77 -3.32
CA GLU A 297 -14.89 -13.38 -3.76
C GLU A 297 -16.09 -12.48 -3.39
N ALA A 298 -17.07 -12.38 -4.29
CA ALA A 298 -18.37 -11.78 -4.00
C ALA A 298 -19.47 -12.45 -4.82
N LEU A 299 -20.65 -12.65 -4.21
CA LEU A 299 -21.84 -13.21 -4.86
C LEU A 299 -21.55 -14.54 -5.60
N GLY A 300 -20.66 -15.38 -5.05
CA GLY A 300 -20.26 -16.66 -5.63
C GLY A 300 -19.25 -16.59 -6.78
N ALA A 301 -18.81 -15.40 -7.18
CA ALA A 301 -17.74 -15.20 -8.17
C ALA A 301 -16.41 -14.92 -7.48
N ALA A 302 -15.35 -15.63 -7.87
CA ALA A 302 -14.00 -15.49 -7.34
C ALA A 302 -13.03 -14.92 -8.37
N SER A 303 -12.13 -14.04 -7.94
CA SER A 303 -11.09 -13.46 -8.78
C SER A 303 -9.91 -14.41 -8.98
N PRO A 304 -9.26 -14.42 -10.16
CA PRO A 304 -8.02 -15.15 -10.38
C PRO A 304 -6.77 -14.44 -9.81
N VAL A 305 -6.89 -13.21 -9.30
CA VAL A 305 -5.75 -12.44 -8.78
C VAL A 305 -5.16 -13.11 -7.55
N TYR A 306 -3.85 -13.38 -7.59
CA TYR A 306 -3.11 -13.76 -6.40
C TYR A 306 -2.79 -12.53 -5.56
N THR A 307 -3.21 -12.53 -4.29
CA THR A 307 -2.96 -11.44 -3.34
C THR A 307 -1.91 -11.86 -2.32
N ARG A 308 -0.73 -11.22 -2.33
CA ARG A 308 0.36 -11.53 -1.39
C ARG A 308 0.00 -11.14 0.03
N THR A 309 -0.48 -9.91 0.17
CA THR A 309 -1.22 -9.47 1.34
C THR A 309 -2.69 -9.81 1.09
N PRO A 310 -3.29 -10.77 1.83
CA PRO A 310 -4.66 -11.21 1.56
C PRO A 310 -5.62 -10.03 1.48
N THR A 311 -6.25 -9.86 0.32
CA THR A 311 -7.07 -8.68 -0.01
C THR A 311 -8.32 -9.09 -0.77
N MET A 312 -9.43 -8.46 -0.41
CA MET A 312 -10.70 -8.41 -1.14
C MET A 312 -10.82 -7.01 -1.74
N TYR A 313 -11.15 -6.93 -3.02
CA TYR A 313 -11.40 -5.69 -3.73
C TYR A 313 -12.54 -5.93 -4.73
N VAL A 314 -13.67 -5.28 -4.51
CA VAL A 314 -14.87 -5.49 -5.34
C VAL A 314 -15.49 -4.14 -5.69
N ASP A 315 -15.76 -3.92 -6.98
CA ASP A 315 -16.54 -2.78 -7.47
C ASP A 315 -18.00 -3.19 -7.60
N PHE A 316 -18.88 -2.55 -6.82
CA PHE A 316 -20.31 -2.80 -6.81
C PHE A 316 -21.06 -1.68 -7.50
N THR A 317 -22.05 -2.05 -8.31
CA THR A 317 -23.07 -1.14 -8.84
C THR A 317 -24.45 -1.63 -8.41
N MET A 318 -25.21 -0.76 -7.74
CA MET A 318 -26.49 -1.07 -7.12
C MET A 318 -27.61 -0.26 -7.77
N ARG A 319 -28.62 -0.94 -8.32
CA ARG A 319 -29.84 -0.31 -8.85
C ARG A 319 -30.67 0.34 -7.72
N PRO A 320 -31.52 1.34 -8.01
CA PRO A 320 -32.46 1.90 -7.03
C PRO A 320 -33.26 0.81 -6.30
N GLY A 321 -33.38 0.93 -4.98
CA GLY A 321 -34.12 -0.01 -4.13
C GLY A 321 -33.40 -1.33 -3.80
N SER A 322 -32.23 -1.60 -4.39
CA SER A 322 -31.47 -2.83 -4.11
C SER A 322 -30.79 -2.80 -2.74
N ARG A 323 -30.47 -3.99 -2.24
CA ARG A 323 -29.73 -4.23 -0.98
C ARG A 323 -28.60 -5.23 -1.22
N LEU A 324 -27.48 -5.03 -0.53
CA LEU A 324 -26.33 -5.91 -0.55
C LEU A 324 -25.97 -6.34 0.86
N HIS A 325 -25.65 -7.62 1.03
CA HIS A 325 -25.00 -8.17 2.20
C HIS A 325 -23.73 -8.88 1.75
N GLN A 326 -22.57 -8.25 1.95
CA GLN A 326 -21.28 -8.80 1.55
C GLN A 326 -20.49 -9.26 2.80
N PRO A 327 -20.22 -10.57 2.96
CA PRO A 327 -19.31 -11.06 3.98
C PRO A 327 -17.93 -10.44 3.85
N VAL A 328 -17.31 -10.15 4.99
CA VAL A 328 -15.93 -9.66 5.08
C VAL A 328 -15.25 -10.47 6.17
N PRO A 329 -14.11 -11.14 5.91
CA PRO A 329 -13.45 -11.96 6.92
C PRO A 329 -13.25 -11.22 8.24
N GLU A 330 -13.55 -11.88 9.36
CA GLU A 330 -13.36 -11.30 10.69
C GLU A 330 -11.86 -11.02 10.90
N GLY A 331 -11.55 -9.94 11.62
CA GLY A 331 -10.18 -9.49 11.85
C GLY A 331 -9.52 -8.74 10.67
N TRP A 332 -10.15 -8.69 9.49
CA TRP A 332 -9.67 -7.84 8.40
C TRP A 332 -10.07 -6.38 8.61
N ASN A 333 -9.16 -5.46 8.27
CA ASN A 333 -9.50 -4.05 8.14
C ASN A 333 -10.21 -3.84 6.81
N ALA A 334 -11.23 -2.99 6.79
CA ALA A 334 -12.05 -2.79 5.61
C ALA A 334 -12.52 -1.34 5.47
N PHE A 335 -12.72 -0.92 4.23
CA PHE A 335 -13.30 0.38 3.91
C PHE A 335 -14.16 0.31 2.65
N VAL A 336 -15.08 1.27 2.53
CA VAL A 336 -15.81 1.55 1.29
C VAL A 336 -15.33 2.87 0.73
N TYR A 337 -15.17 2.98 -0.59
CA TYR A 337 -15.06 4.26 -1.25
C TYR A 337 -16.22 4.46 -2.22
N VAL A 338 -17.04 5.48 -1.97
CA VAL A 338 -18.22 5.79 -2.80
C VAL A 338 -17.76 6.52 -4.06
N VAL A 339 -17.92 5.87 -5.22
CA VAL A 339 -17.45 6.38 -6.51
C VAL A 339 -18.47 7.36 -7.12
N GLU A 340 -19.75 7.00 -7.06
CA GLU A 340 -20.88 7.72 -7.63
C GLU A 340 -22.17 7.43 -6.85
N GLY A 341 -23.10 8.39 -6.82
CA GLY A 341 -24.39 8.25 -6.15
C GLY A 341 -24.31 8.39 -4.63
N GLU A 342 -25.31 7.85 -3.95
CA GLU A 342 -25.39 7.81 -2.49
C GLU A 342 -26.00 6.50 -1.99
N GLY A 343 -25.59 6.08 -0.78
CA GLY A 343 -26.06 4.83 -0.18
C GLY A 343 -26.04 4.87 1.34
N VAL A 344 -26.79 3.96 1.97
CA VAL A 344 -26.74 3.73 3.42
C VAL A 344 -25.83 2.53 3.68
N PHE A 345 -24.88 2.66 4.60
CA PHE A 345 -23.84 1.65 4.84
C PHE A 345 -23.80 1.21 6.30
N GLY A 346 -23.65 -0.10 6.52
CA GLY A 346 -23.45 -0.76 7.82
C GLY A 346 -24.70 -0.88 8.68
N ARG A 347 -25.45 0.21 8.89
CA ARG A 347 -26.71 0.21 9.66
C ARG A 347 -27.85 0.75 8.83
N GLU A 348 -28.96 0.01 8.78
CA GLU A 348 -30.10 0.33 7.93
C GLU A 348 -30.72 1.72 8.18
N LYS A 349 -30.64 2.21 9.42
CA LYS A 349 -31.17 3.54 9.82
C LYS A 349 -30.12 4.65 9.80
N ALA A 350 -28.90 4.40 9.31
CA ALA A 350 -27.87 5.42 9.19
C ALA A 350 -28.22 6.44 8.09
N ALA A 351 -27.64 7.64 8.19
CA ALA A 351 -27.75 8.64 7.14
C ALA A 351 -27.03 8.17 5.85
N PRO A 352 -27.58 8.48 4.67
CA PRO A 352 -26.89 8.22 3.41
C PRO A 352 -25.52 8.88 3.34
N THR A 353 -24.63 8.29 2.55
CA THR A 353 -23.32 8.84 2.25
C THR A 353 -23.12 8.92 0.74
N THR A 354 -22.73 10.12 0.31
CA THR A 354 -22.52 10.49 -1.09
C THR A 354 -21.11 10.15 -1.57
N ALA A 355 -20.93 10.25 -2.89
CA ALA A 355 -19.65 10.08 -3.59
C ALA A 355 -18.47 10.84 -2.94
N HIS A 356 -17.27 10.34 -3.24
CA HIS A 356 -15.97 10.85 -2.77
C HIS A 356 -15.68 10.64 -1.28
N HIS A 357 -16.51 9.88 -0.56
CA HIS A 357 -16.21 9.50 0.81
C HIS A 357 -15.56 8.13 0.89
N CYS A 358 -14.52 8.03 1.72
CA CYS A 358 -13.98 6.79 2.25
C CYS A 358 -14.62 6.51 3.62
N LEU A 359 -15.21 5.33 3.78
CA LEU A 359 -15.90 4.87 4.99
C LEU A 359 -15.09 3.75 5.60
N VAL A 360 -14.41 4.01 6.72
CA VAL A 360 -13.72 2.97 7.47
C VAL A 360 -14.76 2.14 8.22
N LEU A 361 -14.69 0.82 8.05
CA LEU A 361 -15.59 -0.13 8.67
C LEU A 361 -14.98 -0.63 9.98
N GLY A 362 -15.83 -0.76 11.01
CA GLY A 362 -15.46 -1.37 12.28
C GLY A 362 -15.27 -2.89 12.17
N PRO A 363 -14.96 -3.55 13.31
CA PRO A 363 -14.91 -5.01 13.37
C PRO A 363 -16.29 -5.62 13.07
N GLY A 364 -16.28 -6.85 12.57
CA GLY A 364 -17.48 -7.59 12.20
C GLY A 364 -17.23 -8.61 11.08
N ASP A 365 -18.28 -9.34 10.72
CA ASP A 365 -18.27 -10.44 9.75
C ASP A 365 -18.88 -10.08 8.38
N GLY A 366 -19.43 -8.88 8.23
CA GLY A 366 -19.87 -8.40 6.91
C GLY A 366 -20.44 -6.99 6.87
N LEU A 367 -20.56 -6.45 5.66
CA LEU A 367 -21.13 -5.13 5.38
C LEU A 367 -22.51 -5.28 4.76
N SER A 368 -23.47 -4.51 5.28
CA SER A 368 -24.77 -4.31 4.62
C SER A 368 -24.83 -2.93 3.96
N VAL A 369 -25.43 -2.87 2.76
CA VAL A 369 -25.60 -1.63 1.99
C VAL A 369 -27.02 -1.56 1.43
N TRP A 370 -27.61 -0.36 1.43
CA TRP A 370 -28.92 -0.10 0.84
C TRP A 370 -28.83 1.10 -0.11
N ASN A 371 -29.31 0.93 -1.34
CA ASN A 371 -29.53 2.06 -2.24
C ASN A 371 -30.98 2.51 -2.13
N ARG A 372 -31.22 3.58 -1.35
CA ARG A 372 -32.55 4.18 -1.17
C ARG A 372 -32.83 5.35 -2.10
N SER A 373 -31.85 5.74 -2.91
CA SER A 373 -32.02 6.80 -3.89
C SER A 373 -32.76 6.30 -5.12
N ASP A 374 -33.19 7.22 -5.96
CA ASP A 374 -33.74 6.96 -7.31
C ASP A 374 -32.62 6.82 -8.38
N ARG A 375 -31.35 6.91 -7.99
CA ARG A 375 -30.18 6.81 -8.87
C ARG A 375 -29.38 5.54 -8.60
N SER A 376 -28.53 5.16 -9.56
CA SER A 376 -27.56 4.10 -9.35
C SER A 376 -26.51 4.53 -8.31
N LEU A 377 -26.07 3.58 -7.49
CA LEU A 377 -24.99 3.74 -6.52
C LEU A 377 -23.80 2.88 -6.98
N ARG A 378 -22.62 3.49 -7.11
CA ARG A 378 -21.36 2.76 -7.39
C ARG A 378 -20.33 3.00 -6.29
N PHE A 379 -19.76 1.94 -5.76
CA PHE A 379 -18.71 2.01 -4.74
C PHE A 379 -17.79 0.80 -4.82
N VAL A 380 -16.56 0.97 -4.33
CA VAL A 380 -15.67 -0.17 -4.09
C VAL A 380 -15.70 -0.55 -2.61
N LEU A 381 -15.77 -1.85 -2.33
CA LEU A 381 -15.48 -2.42 -1.02
C LEU A 381 -14.09 -3.06 -1.07
N VAL A 382 -13.22 -2.64 -0.15
CA VAL A 382 -11.87 -3.19 -0.04
C VAL A 382 -11.65 -3.64 1.40
N ALA A 383 -11.16 -4.86 1.57
CA ALA A 383 -10.80 -5.42 2.86
C ALA A 383 -9.48 -6.18 2.78
N GLY A 384 -8.66 -6.13 3.82
CA GLY A 384 -7.34 -6.75 3.82
C GLY A 384 -6.94 -7.24 5.19
N LYS A 385 -6.19 -8.33 5.21
CA LYS A 385 -5.61 -8.84 6.46
C LYS A 385 -4.54 -7.84 6.94
N PRO A 386 -4.69 -7.25 8.14
CA PRO A 386 -3.66 -6.37 8.69
C PRO A 386 -2.36 -7.14 8.87
N LEU A 387 -1.23 -6.48 8.61
CA LEU A 387 0.10 -7.07 8.76
C LEU A 387 0.56 -7.04 10.22
N GLY A 388 0.16 -6.02 10.99
CA GLY A 388 0.63 -5.86 12.37
C GLY A 388 2.12 -5.55 12.48
N GLU A 389 2.73 -5.04 11.41
CA GLU A 389 4.15 -4.69 11.33
C GLU A 389 4.36 -3.17 11.35
N PRO A 390 5.53 -2.68 11.78
CA PRO A 390 5.88 -1.27 11.66
C PRO A 390 5.82 -0.78 10.21
N VAL A 391 5.30 0.43 10.00
CA VAL A 391 5.23 1.10 8.70
C VAL A 391 6.03 2.39 8.78
N VAL A 392 7.11 2.47 8.01
CA VAL A 392 7.90 3.69 7.82
C VAL A 392 7.83 4.06 6.35
N GLN A 393 7.22 5.22 6.06
CA GLN A 393 7.05 5.72 4.70
C GLN A 393 7.88 6.99 4.49
N HIS A 394 8.60 7.03 3.36
CA HIS A 394 9.25 8.23 2.85
C HIS A 394 8.99 8.35 1.35
N GLY A 395 7.95 9.10 1.00
CA GLY A 395 7.49 9.24 -0.39
C GLY A 395 7.18 7.87 -1.02
N PRO A 396 7.91 7.46 -2.09
CA PRO A 396 7.69 6.21 -2.84
C PRO A 396 8.25 4.95 -2.16
N PHE A 397 8.85 5.07 -0.98
CA PHE A 397 9.44 3.94 -0.28
C PHE A 397 8.68 3.67 1.01
N VAL A 398 8.22 2.42 1.18
CA VAL A 398 7.51 1.98 2.39
C VAL A 398 8.15 0.72 2.94
N MET A 399 8.90 0.87 4.02
CA MET A 399 9.67 -0.18 4.67
C MET A 399 9.25 -0.34 6.14
N ASN A 400 9.88 -1.24 6.89
CA ASN A 400 9.57 -1.48 8.31
C ASN A 400 10.46 -0.64 9.25
N SER A 401 11.59 -0.12 8.79
CA SER A 401 12.49 0.72 9.61
C SER A 401 13.05 1.94 8.89
N ARG A 402 13.55 2.92 9.67
CA ARG A 402 14.26 4.09 9.12
C ARG A 402 15.55 3.71 8.39
N ALA A 403 16.24 2.68 8.86
CA ALA A 403 17.46 2.17 8.22
C ALA A 403 17.16 1.59 6.84
N GLU A 404 16.07 0.82 6.70
CA GLU A 404 15.63 0.30 5.40
C GLU A 404 15.19 1.42 4.44
N ILE A 405 14.56 2.48 4.95
CA ILE A 405 14.25 3.67 4.13
C ILE A 405 15.52 4.35 3.64
N GLN A 406 16.51 4.54 4.52
CA GLN A 406 17.81 5.10 4.12
C GLN A 406 18.47 4.24 3.04
N GLN A 407 18.47 2.91 3.22
CA GLN A 407 18.98 1.98 2.22
C GLN A 407 18.21 2.06 0.89
N ALA A 408 16.88 2.19 0.92
CA ALA A 408 16.07 2.32 -0.29
C ALA A 408 16.40 3.59 -1.09
N MET A 409 16.63 4.71 -0.40
CA MET A 409 17.04 5.95 -1.04
C MET A 409 18.45 5.84 -1.65
N GLU A 410 19.40 5.23 -0.93
CA GLU A 410 20.76 4.99 -1.44
C GLU A 410 20.77 4.05 -2.64
N ASP A 411 20.01 2.95 -2.57
CA ASP A 411 19.87 1.98 -3.65
C ASP A 411 19.30 2.62 -4.91
N TYR A 412 18.26 3.46 -4.78
CA TYR A 412 17.70 4.21 -5.90
C TYR A 412 18.72 5.21 -6.46
N TYR A 413 19.38 5.99 -5.60
CA TYR A 413 20.33 7.02 -6.01
C TYR A 413 21.56 6.46 -6.74
N TYR A 414 22.09 5.33 -6.27
CA TYR A 414 23.28 4.68 -6.83
C TYR A 414 22.95 3.58 -7.84
N GLY A 415 21.67 3.30 -8.11
CA GLY A 415 21.24 2.23 -9.02
C GLY A 415 21.69 0.84 -8.57
N LYS A 416 21.31 0.42 -7.36
CA LYS A 416 21.70 -0.87 -6.74
C LYS A 416 20.49 -1.65 -6.23
N ASN A 417 20.68 -2.94 -5.97
CA ASN A 417 19.77 -3.81 -5.22
C ASN A 417 18.31 -3.75 -5.70
N GLY A 418 18.09 -3.83 -7.01
CA GLY A 418 16.78 -3.72 -7.65
C GLY A 418 16.57 -2.44 -8.46
N PHE A 419 17.45 -1.44 -8.34
CA PHE A 419 17.40 -0.20 -9.13
C PHE A 419 18.51 -0.07 -10.19
N GLU A 420 19.15 -1.16 -10.60
CA GLU A 420 20.31 -1.18 -11.51
C GLU A 420 20.06 -0.49 -12.85
N ARG A 421 18.80 -0.48 -13.31
CA ARG A 421 18.39 0.12 -14.59
C ARG A 421 17.97 1.59 -14.48
N ALA A 422 17.79 2.11 -13.26
CA ALA A 422 17.19 3.42 -13.03
C ALA A 422 18.00 4.57 -13.64
N SER A 423 19.33 4.56 -13.49
CA SER A 423 20.18 5.69 -13.89
C SER A 423 20.31 5.91 -15.40
N GLN A 424 19.95 4.91 -16.21
CA GLN A 424 20.09 4.94 -17.68
C GLN A 424 18.74 4.93 -18.39
N TRP A 425 17.65 4.84 -17.65
CA TRP A 425 16.32 4.72 -18.19
C TRP A 425 15.57 6.05 -18.12
N SER A 426 14.81 6.32 -19.17
CA SER A 426 13.77 7.34 -19.19
C SER A 426 12.59 6.79 -19.99
N SER A 427 11.36 6.98 -19.54
CA SER A 427 10.20 6.58 -20.35
C SER A 427 10.08 7.42 -21.62
N SER A 428 9.34 6.91 -22.60
CA SER A 428 9.12 7.60 -23.87
C SER A 428 8.03 8.68 -23.82
N ALA A 429 7.37 8.84 -22.68
CA ALA A 429 6.14 9.61 -22.55
C ALA A 429 6.39 11.11 -22.28
#